data_AF-A0A6A7K106-F1
#
_entry.id   AF-A0A6A7K106-F1
#
_cell.length_a   1.000
_cell.length_b   1.000
_cell.length_c   1.000
_cell.angle_alpha   90.00
_cell.angle_beta   90.00
_cell.angle_gamma   90.00
#
_symmetry.space_group_name_H-M   'P 1'
#
loop_
_entity.id
_entity.type
_entity.pdbx_description
1 polymer ?
#
loop_
_entity_poly.entity_id
_entity_poly.type
_entity_poly.pdbx_seq_one_letter_code
_entity_poly.pdbx_strand_id
1 'polypeptide(L)'
;MNNRIKELRKLNKISQKNLVSNLGITQQALSNYEKEKRIPDQPTWQALAKFFNVSVAYLKGIDDKTVIKKFSSEDLLQELLDRKVLEPVKDKPINLDDVFLLHK
;
A
#
# COMPACT_ATOMS: atom_id res chain seq x y z
N MET A 1 -0.16 6.63 -23.53
CA MET A 1 -0.02 7.10 -22.14
C MET A 1 0.63 5.97 -21.37
N ASN A 2 1.80 6.20 -20.78
CA ASN A 2 2.57 5.15 -20.10
C ASN A 2 2.03 4.95 -18.68
N ASN A 3 1.54 3.75 -18.35
CA ASN A 3 1.11 3.44 -16.98
C ASN A 3 2.31 3.28 -16.03
N ARG A 4 2.09 3.47 -14.73
CA ARG A 4 3.15 3.46 -13.70
C ARG A 4 3.34 2.11 -13.00
N ILE A 5 2.69 1.04 -13.47
CA ILE A 5 2.71 -0.27 -12.79
C ILE A 5 4.14 -0.79 -12.63
N LYS A 6 4.91 -0.81 -13.73
CA LYS A 6 6.29 -1.34 -13.73
C LYS A 6 7.22 -0.49 -12.86
N GLU A 7 7.05 0.82 -12.92
CA GLU A 7 7.83 1.79 -12.15
C GLU A 7 7.62 1.57 -10.65
N LEU A 8 6.36 1.62 -10.20
CA LEU A 8 6.00 1.42 -8.79
C LEU A 8 6.42 0.04 -8.28
N ARG A 9 6.27 -1.01 -9.11
CA ARG A 9 6.74 -2.35 -8.76
C ARG A 9 8.25 -2.38 -8.50
N LYS A 10 9.04 -1.73 -9.36
CA LYS A 10 10.50 -1.65 -9.22
C LYS A 10 10.93 -0.81 -8.02
N LEU A 11 10.26 0.32 -7.78
CA LEU A 11 10.49 1.17 -6.60
C LEU A 11 10.27 0.39 -5.29
N ASN A 12 9.23 -0.44 -5.25
CA ASN A 12 8.93 -1.34 -4.13
C ASN A 12 9.80 -2.61 -4.08
N LYS A 13 10.74 -2.80 -5.03
CA LYS A 13 11.67 -3.94 -5.11
C LYS A 13 10.99 -5.32 -5.07
N ILE A 14 9.77 -5.43 -5.61
CA ILE A 14 9.03 -6.69 -5.67
C ILE A 14 9.06 -7.33 -7.06
N SER A 15 9.07 -8.66 -7.10
CA SER A 15 8.97 -9.42 -8.35
C SER A 15 7.54 -9.38 -8.90
N GLN A 16 7.37 -9.64 -10.21
CA GLN A 16 6.02 -9.78 -10.79
C GLN A 16 5.26 -10.94 -10.14
N LYS A 17 5.94 -12.06 -9.83
CA LYS A 17 5.35 -13.21 -9.14
C LYS A 17 4.80 -12.83 -7.75
N ASN A 18 5.55 -12.03 -7.00
CA ASN A 18 5.14 -11.61 -5.66
C ASN A 18 3.96 -10.63 -5.74
N LEU A 19 3.98 -9.70 -6.70
CA LEU A 19 2.89 -8.75 -6.88
C LEU A 19 1.55 -9.47 -7.14
N VAL A 20 1.54 -10.47 -8.02
CA VAL A 20 0.29 -11.14 -8.42
C VAL A 20 -0.26 -12.15 -7.41
N SER A 21 0.53 -12.55 -6.40
CA SER A 21 0.21 -13.64 -5.47
C SER A 21 -1.17 -13.57 -4.84
N ASN A 22 -1.69 -12.36 -4.59
CA ASN A 22 -3.01 -12.12 -3.99
C ASN A 22 -3.93 -11.24 -4.85
N LEU A 23 -3.57 -10.95 -6.10
CA LEU A 23 -4.33 -10.03 -6.97
C LEU A 23 -5.30 -10.75 -7.92
N GLY A 24 -5.33 -12.08 -7.93
CA GLY A 24 -6.22 -12.85 -8.82
C GLY A 24 -5.88 -12.73 -10.31
N ILE A 25 -4.68 -12.23 -10.64
CA ILE A 25 -4.18 -12.10 -12.02
C ILE A 25 -2.94 -12.98 -12.23
N THR A 26 -2.63 -13.34 -13.47
CA THR A 26 -1.42 -14.12 -13.77
C THR A 26 -0.20 -13.22 -13.90
N GLN A 27 0.99 -13.77 -13.67
CA GLN A 27 2.26 -13.07 -13.90
C GLN A 27 2.38 -12.58 -15.36
N GLN A 28 1.89 -13.38 -16.31
CA GLN A 28 1.86 -13.02 -17.73
C GLN A 28 0.92 -11.84 -18.00
N ALA A 29 -0.25 -11.79 -17.36
CA ALA A 29 -1.16 -10.66 -17.46
C ALA A 29 -0.50 -9.38 -16.96
N LEU A 30 0.13 -9.42 -15.78
CA LEU A 30 0.90 -8.29 -15.25
C LEU A 30 2.03 -7.87 -16.19
N SER A 31 2.79 -8.81 -16.76
CA SER A 31 3.85 -8.52 -17.73
C SER A 31 3.31 -7.82 -18.98
N ASN A 32 2.12 -8.20 -19.45
CA ASN A 32 1.45 -7.54 -20.57
C ASN A 32 0.96 -6.14 -20.20
N TYR A 33 0.47 -5.92 -18.97
CA TYR A 33 0.07 -4.60 -18.47
C TYR A 33 1.28 -3.66 -18.36
N GLU A 34 2.39 -4.12 -17.79
CA GLU A 34 3.65 -3.37 -17.65
C GLU A 34 4.32 -3.01 -18.99
N LYS A 35 3.94 -3.70 -20.07
CA LYS A 35 4.41 -3.46 -21.44
C LYS A 35 3.33 -2.81 -22.32
N GLU A 36 2.19 -2.47 -21.72
CA GLU A 36 1.05 -1.84 -22.40
C GLU A 36 0.43 -2.66 -23.53
N LYS A 37 0.73 -3.97 -23.58
CA LYS A 37 0.16 -4.91 -24.56
C LYS A 37 -1.30 -5.23 -24.26
N ARG A 38 -1.74 -5.00 -23.02
CA ARG A 38 -3.11 -5.18 -22.56
C ARG A 38 -3.43 -4.11 -21.53
N ILE A 39 -4.70 -3.72 -21.47
CA ILE A 39 -5.21 -2.79 -20.45
C ILE A 39 -5.85 -3.63 -19.31
N PRO A 40 -5.49 -3.39 -18.04
CA PRO A 40 -6.21 -3.94 -16.90
C PRO A 40 -7.69 -3.54 -16.89
N ASP A 41 -8.55 -4.41 -16.37
CA ASP A 41 -9.93 -4.04 -16.09
C ASP A 41 -10.04 -3.16 -14.84
N GLN A 42 -11.22 -2.59 -14.61
CA GLN A 42 -11.44 -1.68 -13.49
C GLN A 42 -11.14 -2.31 -12.11
N PRO A 43 -11.56 -3.57 -11.81
CA PRO A 43 -11.16 -4.24 -10.58
C PRO A 43 -9.65 -4.39 -10.42
N THR A 44 -8.93 -4.78 -11.48
CA THR A 44 -7.46 -4.90 -11.44
C THR A 44 -6.79 -3.55 -11.20
N TRP A 45 -7.29 -2.49 -11.83
CA TRP A 45 -6.78 -1.13 -11.57
C TRP A 45 -6.94 -0.73 -10.10
N GLN A 46 -8.11 -1.00 -9.51
CA GLN A 46 -8.36 -0.71 -8.10
C GLN A 46 -7.45 -1.53 -7.18
N ALA A 47 -7.27 -2.82 -7.47
CA ALA A 47 -6.43 -3.71 -6.68
C ALA A 47 -4.95 -3.28 -6.71
N LEU A 48 -4.43 -2.95 -7.90
CA LEU A 48 -3.06 -2.43 -8.05
C LEU A 48 -2.89 -1.05 -7.37
N ALA A 49 -3.85 -0.14 -7.51
CA ALA A 49 -3.80 1.17 -6.88
C ALA A 49 -3.83 1.05 -5.35
N LYS A 50 -4.67 0.16 -4.81
CA LYS A 50 -4.69 -0.17 -3.37
C LYS A 50 -3.36 -0.76 -2.91
N PHE A 51 -2.79 -1.71 -3.67
CA PHE A 51 -1.51 -2.33 -3.35
C PHE A 51 -0.38 -1.30 -3.25
N PHE A 52 -0.30 -0.36 -4.18
CA PHE A 52 0.74 0.69 -4.19
C PHE A 52 0.38 1.92 -3.34
N ASN A 53 -0.81 1.94 -2.72
CA ASN A 53 -1.35 3.08 -1.98
C ASN A 53 -1.34 4.41 -2.76
N VAL A 54 -1.82 4.39 -4.00
CA VAL A 54 -1.93 5.55 -4.90
C VAL A 54 -3.34 5.67 -5.49
N SER A 55 -3.64 6.80 -6.14
CA SER A 55 -4.87 6.93 -6.91
C SER A 55 -4.82 6.07 -8.19
N VAL A 56 -5.99 5.64 -8.67
CA VAL A 56 -6.09 4.94 -9.96
C VAL A 56 -5.64 5.86 -11.11
N ALA A 57 -5.93 7.17 -11.03
CA ALA A 57 -5.50 8.14 -12.03
C ALA A 57 -3.97 8.26 -12.11
N TYR A 58 -3.30 8.27 -10.96
CA TYR A 58 -1.83 8.29 -10.89
C TYR A 58 -1.25 7.02 -11.45
N LEU A 59 -1.78 5.86 -11.06
CA LEU A 59 -1.31 4.58 -11.56
C LEU A 59 -1.48 4.46 -13.09
N LYS A 60 -2.57 5.02 -13.65
CA LYS A 60 -2.85 5.06 -15.09
C LYS A 60 -2.01 6.10 -15.86
N GLY A 61 -1.27 6.96 -15.19
CA GLY A 61 -0.50 8.02 -15.87
C GLY A 61 -1.34 9.25 -16.28
N ILE A 62 -2.53 9.44 -15.68
CA ILE A 62 -3.47 10.52 -16.04
C ILE A 62 -3.16 11.80 -15.25
N ASP A 63 -2.72 11.67 -14.00
CA ASP A 63 -2.26 12.78 -13.17
C ASP A 63 -0.84 12.52 -12.65
N ASP A 64 -0.12 13.59 -12.35
CA ASP A 64 1.21 13.53 -11.71
C ASP A 64 1.14 13.78 -10.20
N LYS A 65 -0.06 14.06 -9.70
CA LYS A 65 -0.31 14.26 -8.27
C LYS A 65 -0.31 12.90 -7.61
N THR A 66 0.78 12.54 -6.95
CA THR A 66 0.79 11.45 -5.98
C THR A 66 -0.17 11.81 -4.84
N VAL A 67 -1.45 11.44 -4.98
CA VAL A 67 -2.33 11.36 -3.82
C VAL A 67 -1.88 10.11 -3.07
N ILE A 68 -0.80 10.24 -2.30
CA ILE A 68 -0.57 9.34 -1.18
C ILE A 68 -1.81 9.55 -0.31
N LYS A 69 -2.64 8.52 -0.15
CA LYS A 69 -3.63 8.56 0.93
C LYS A 69 -2.81 8.76 2.20
N LYS A 70 -2.82 9.99 2.72
CA LYS A 70 -2.40 10.26 4.09
C LYS A 70 -3.37 9.44 4.93
N PHE A 71 -2.94 8.24 5.31
CA PHE A 71 -3.59 7.55 6.40
C PHE A 71 -3.42 8.45 7.62
N SER A 72 -4.53 8.74 8.28
CA SER A 72 -4.47 9.36 9.59
C SER A 72 -3.75 8.40 10.54
N SER A 73 -3.24 8.91 11.65
CA SER A 73 -2.64 8.06 12.69
C SER A 73 -3.65 7.01 13.16
N GLU A 74 -4.92 7.37 13.17
CA GLU A 74 -6.07 6.56 13.51
C GLU A 74 -6.29 5.41 12.53
N ASP A 75 -6.20 5.65 11.22
CA ASP A 75 -6.33 4.60 10.20
C ASP A 75 -5.22 3.54 10.31
N LEU A 76 -3.98 3.98 10.60
CA LEU A 76 -2.84 3.09 10.80
C LEU A 76 -3.00 2.25 12.06
N LEU A 77 -3.45 2.86 13.17
CA LEU A 77 -3.70 2.15 14.41
C LEU A 77 -4.78 1.08 14.22
N GLN A 78 -5.87 1.40 13.51
CA GLN A 78 -6.93 0.45 13.23
C GLN A 78 -6.44 -0.74 12.40
N GLU A 79 -5.64 -0.50 11.37
CA GLU A 79 -5.09 -1.59 10.56
C GLU A 79 -4.11 -2.48 11.34
N LEU A 80 -3.33 -1.92 12.28
CA LEU A 80 -2.44 -2.71 13.15
C LEU A 80 -3.20 -3.58 14.14
N LEU A 81 -4.33 -3.08 14.67
CA LEU A 81 -5.25 -3.83 15.53
C LEU A 81 -5.91 -4.98 14.75
N ASP A 82 -6.40 -4.72 13.53
CA ASP A 82 -7.08 -5.72 12.69
C ASP A 82 -6.13 -6.87 12.29
N ARG A 83 -4.85 -6.55 12.06
CA ARG A 83 -3.80 -7.54 11.78
C ARG A 83 -3.31 -8.29 13.02
N LYS A 84 -3.84 -7.97 14.22
CA LYS A 84 -3.40 -8.49 15.52
C LYS A 84 -1.89 -8.33 15.77
N VAL A 85 -1.30 -7.28 15.19
CA VAL A 85 0.12 -6.95 15.41
C VAL A 85 0.27 -6.26 16.78
N LEU A 86 -0.77 -5.54 17.19
CA LEU A 86 -0.88 -4.93 18.50
C LEU A 86 -2.16 -5.45 19.17
N GLU A 87 -2.07 -5.74 20.46
CA GLU A 87 -3.25 -5.83 21.31
C GLU A 87 -3.49 -4.49 21.99
N PRO A 88 -4.75 -4.02 22.12
CA PRO A 88 -5.03 -2.84 22.91
C PRO A 88 -4.52 -3.11 24.33
N VAL A 89 -3.63 -2.23 24.81
CA VAL A 89 -3.16 -2.28 26.20
C VAL A 89 -4.37 -2.00 27.08
N LYS A 90 -5.01 -3.05 27.59
CA LYS A 90 -6.11 -2.93 28.54
C LYS A 90 -5.55 -2.29 29.80
N ASP A 91 -5.92 -1.03 30.03
CA ASP A 91 -5.80 -0.28 31.27
C ASP A 91 -4.64 -0.71 32.18
N LYS A 92 -3.44 -0.80 31.63
CA LYS A 92 -2.25 -0.74 32.47
C LYS A 92 -2.12 0.75 32.75
N PRO A 93 -2.33 1.22 34.00
CA PRO A 93 -2.12 2.62 34.30
C PRO A 93 -0.72 2.98 33.84
N ILE A 94 -0.64 3.92 32.90
CA ILE A 94 0.65 4.49 32.49
C ILE A 94 1.14 5.21 33.73
N ASN A 95 2.12 4.61 34.41
CA ASN A 95 2.75 5.25 35.54
C ASN A 95 3.53 6.45 34.99
N LEU A 96 3.02 7.65 35.26
CA LEU A 96 3.64 8.90 34.83
C LEU A 96 5.07 9.05 35.40
N ASP A 97 5.38 8.38 36.50
CA ASP A 97 6.71 8.37 37.11
C ASP A 97 7.73 7.60 36.24
N ASP A 98 7.30 6.64 35.42
CA ASP A 98 8.17 5.90 34.48
C ASP A 98 8.49 6.72 33.21
N VAL A 99 7.68 7.75 32.93
CA VAL A 99 7.79 8.58 31.72
C VAL A 99 8.78 9.74 31.91
N PHE A 100 9.06 10.13 33.15
CA PHE A 100 9.84 11.33 33.50
C PHE A 100 11.26 11.09 34.04
N LEU A 101 11.85 9.91 33.82
CA LEU A 101 13.25 9.63 34.20
C LEU A 101 14.27 9.92 33.09
N LEU A 102 14.17 11.11 32.49
CA LEU A 102 15.18 11.64 31.56
C LEU A 102 15.56 13.08 31.91
N HIS A 103 15.82 13.38 33.18
CA HIS A 103 16.69 14.51 33.54
C HIS A 103 17.48 14.23 34.82
N LYS A 104 18.74 13.86 34.62
CA LYS A 104 19.87 14.44 35.36
C LYS A 104 21.07 14.55 34.43
#